data_AF-A0A9P0CN07-F1
#
_entry.id   AF-A0A9P0CN07-F1
#
_cell.length_a   1.000
_cell.length_b   1.000
_cell.length_c   1.000
_cell.angle_alpha   90.00
_cell.angle_beta   90.00
_cell.angle_gamma   90.00
#
_symmetry.space_group_name_H-M   'P 1'
#
loop_
_entity.id
_entity.type
_entity.pdbx_description
1 polymer ?
#
loop_
_entity_poly.entity_id
_entity_poly.type
_entity_poly.pdbx_seq_one_letter_code
_entity_poly.pdbx_strand_id
1 'polypeptide(L)'
;MNTKTKLIEKNGSSNPPPTSVWTRTFTSNSEWPDKEEFLDVIYWARQALGIVLGIFWGLIPLKGLIGLVLFAVINAGVIYFYFGSFQNVDEDEYGGAWELTKEGFMTSFAGFLVTWIIIYSGLYYEVDKFS
;
A
#
# COMPACT_ATOMS: atom_id res chain seq x y z
N MET A 1 28.29 -28.19 -23.42
CA MET A 1 27.40 -27.08 -23.02
C MET A 1 26.11 -27.71 -22.52
N ASN A 2 25.93 -27.80 -21.20
CA ASN A 2 24.81 -28.50 -20.56
C ASN A 2 23.62 -27.55 -20.41
N THR A 3 22.61 -27.70 -21.25
CA THR A 3 21.30 -27.07 -20.98
C THR A 3 20.43 -28.10 -20.29
N LYS A 4 20.39 -28.07 -18.96
CA LYS A 4 19.42 -28.84 -18.17
C LYS A 4 18.07 -28.15 -18.30
N THR A 5 17.24 -28.65 -19.21
CA THR A 5 15.80 -28.35 -19.25
C THR A 5 15.19 -28.86 -17.95
N LYS A 6 14.88 -27.95 -17.01
CA LYS A 6 14.03 -28.27 -15.85
C LYS A 6 12.64 -28.59 -16.39
N LEU A 7 12.32 -29.87 -16.41
CA LEU A 7 10.96 -30.37 -16.62
C LEU A 7 10.09 -29.81 -15.50
N ILE A 8 9.08 -29.03 -15.88
CA ILE A 8 8.02 -28.58 -14.97
C ILE A 8 7.14 -29.81 -14.74
N GLU A 9 7.30 -30.47 -13.60
CA GLU A 9 6.35 -31.46 -13.09
C GLU A 9 5.04 -30.75 -12.78
N LYS A 10 4.06 -30.90 -13.67
CA LYS A 10 2.67 -30.52 -13.44
C LYS A 10 2.01 -31.61 -12.61
N ASN A 11 2.19 -31.57 -11.30
CA ASN A 11 1.37 -32.38 -10.38
C ASN A 11 0.03 -31.68 -10.15
N GLY A 12 -1.05 -32.39 -10.44
CA GLY A 12 -2.42 -31.92 -10.31
C GLY A 12 -2.85 -31.79 -8.86
N SER A 13 -3.23 -30.58 -8.47
CA SER A 13 -4.30 -30.34 -7.51
C SER A 13 -5.46 -29.71 -8.28
N SER A 14 -6.64 -30.31 -8.21
CA SER A 14 -7.87 -29.86 -8.86
C SER A 14 -8.47 -28.65 -8.15
N ASN A 15 -7.67 -27.63 -7.87
CA ASN A 15 -8.16 -26.34 -7.41
C ASN A 15 -8.48 -25.51 -8.65
N PRO A 16 -9.65 -24.84 -8.71
CA PRO A 16 -9.94 -23.90 -9.78
C PRO A 16 -8.78 -22.90 -9.88
N PRO A 17 -8.42 -22.43 -11.08
CA PRO A 17 -7.34 -21.47 -11.24
C PRO A 17 -7.60 -20.29 -10.30
N PRO A 18 -6.54 -19.80 -9.61
CA PRO A 18 -6.68 -18.69 -8.68
C PRO A 18 -7.46 -17.54 -9.35
N THR A 19 -8.48 -17.02 -8.66
CA THR A 19 -9.22 -15.84 -9.12
C THR A 19 -8.25 -14.68 -9.35
N SER A 20 -8.59 -13.77 -10.27
CA SER A 20 -7.72 -12.63 -10.58
C SER A 20 -7.34 -11.85 -9.32
N VAL A 21 -6.08 -11.40 -9.23
CA VAL A 21 -5.54 -10.57 -8.13
C VAL A 21 -6.50 -9.42 -7.81
N TRP A 22 -6.98 -8.71 -8.83
CA TRP A 22 -7.92 -7.60 -8.68
C TRP A 22 -9.24 -8.01 -8.04
N THR A 23 -9.78 -9.16 -8.45
CA THR A 23 -11.00 -9.70 -7.86
C THR A 23 -10.77 -10.00 -6.38
N ARG A 24 -9.62 -10.54 -6.01
CA ARG A 24 -9.26 -10.87 -4.62
C ARG A 24 -9.03 -9.64 -3.76
N THR A 25 -8.35 -8.63 -4.29
CA THR A 25 -8.12 -7.34 -3.63
C THR A 25 -9.43 -6.65 -3.26
N PHE A 26 -10.46 -6.78 -4.09
CA PHE A 26 -11.77 -6.15 -3.84
C PHE A 26 -12.82 -7.11 -3.26
N THR A 27 -12.47 -8.38 -3.06
CA THR A 27 -13.36 -9.38 -2.43
C THR A 27 -12.87 -9.66 -1.03
N SER A 28 -13.73 -9.35 -0.06
CA SER A 28 -13.47 -9.63 1.36
C SER A 28 -13.24 -11.13 1.60
N ASN A 29 -12.39 -11.46 2.57
CA ASN A 29 -12.04 -12.84 2.96
C ASN A 29 -11.46 -13.70 1.81
N SER A 30 -10.71 -13.08 0.88
CA SER A 30 -10.05 -13.86 -0.18
C SER A 30 -8.80 -14.58 0.34
N GLU A 31 -8.60 -15.82 -0.09
CA GLU A 31 -7.37 -16.57 0.13
C GLU A 31 -6.24 -16.04 -0.77
N TRP A 32 -5.05 -15.90 -0.17
CA TRP A 32 -3.83 -15.44 -0.84
C TRP A 32 -2.80 -16.57 -0.81
N PRO A 33 -2.74 -17.41 -1.87
CA PRO A 33 -1.83 -18.56 -1.92
C PRO A 33 -0.36 -18.16 -2.05
N ASP A 34 -0.09 -16.92 -2.48
CA ASP A 34 1.25 -16.34 -2.52
C ASP A 34 1.30 -15.13 -1.58
N LYS A 35 2.19 -15.19 -0.59
CA LYS A 35 2.42 -14.12 0.38
C LYS A 35 2.94 -12.86 -0.29
N GLU A 36 3.84 -12.99 -1.27
CA GLU A 36 4.44 -11.86 -1.97
C GLU A 36 3.40 -11.11 -2.80
N GLU A 37 2.43 -11.83 -3.39
CA GLU A 37 1.31 -11.25 -4.14
C GLU A 37 0.45 -10.35 -3.23
N PHE A 38 0.20 -10.77 -1.99
CA PHE A 38 -0.54 -9.93 -1.04
C PHE A 38 0.28 -8.72 -0.57
N LEU A 39 1.58 -8.91 -0.31
CA LEU A 39 2.48 -7.80 0.05
C LEU A 39 2.56 -6.74 -1.06
N ASP A 40 2.57 -7.16 -2.33
CA ASP A 40 2.48 -6.25 -3.48
C ASP A 40 1.18 -5.43 -3.46
N VAL A 41 0.05 -6.07 -3.16
CA VAL A 41 -1.25 -5.37 -3.04
C VAL A 41 -1.22 -4.34 -1.91
N ILE A 42 -0.66 -4.69 -0.75
CA ILE A 42 -0.50 -3.76 0.38
C ILE A 42 0.42 -2.60 0.01
N TYR A 43 1.55 -2.88 -0.65
CA TYR A 43 2.49 -1.89 -1.13
C TYR A 43 1.82 -0.88 -2.06
N TRP A 44 1.12 -1.35 -3.09
CA TRP A 44 0.46 -0.48 -4.06
C TRP A 44 -0.72 0.29 -3.46
N ALA A 45 -1.50 -0.33 -2.58
CA ALA A 45 -2.58 0.34 -1.85
C ALA A 45 -2.05 1.52 -1.03
N ARG A 46 -0.91 1.34 -0.34
CA ARG A 46 -0.24 2.43 0.39
C ARG A 46 0.30 3.50 -0.54
N GLN A 47 0.86 3.12 -1.68
CA GLN A 47 1.40 4.09 -2.62
C GLN A 47 0.28 5.01 -3.16
N ALA A 48 -0.87 4.43 -3.49
CA ALA A 48 -2.07 5.17 -3.86
C ALA A 48 -2.56 6.07 -2.72
N LEU A 49 -2.66 5.55 -1.49
CA LEU A 49 -3.07 6.31 -0.31
C LEU A 49 -2.14 7.49 -0.03
N GLY A 50 -0.82 7.30 -0.16
CA GLY A 50 0.16 8.37 0.07
C GLY A 50 0.03 9.52 -0.93
N ILE A 51 -0.16 9.22 -2.21
CA ILE A 51 -0.40 10.23 -3.25
C ILE A 51 -1.70 10.99 -2.96
N VAL A 52 -2.78 10.26 -2.67
CA VAL A 52 -4.10 10.85 -2.37
C VAL A 52 -4.04 11.79 -1.17
N LEU A 53 -3.44 11.35 -0.05
CA LEU A 53 -3.23 12.19 1.13
C LEU A 53 -2.34 13.40 0.84
N GLY A 54 -1.30 13.23 0.02
CA GLY A 54 -0.40 14.32 -0.35
C GLY A 54 -1.12 15.42 -1.12
N ILE A 55 -2.01 15.04 -2.05
CA ILE A 55 -2.87 15.99 -2.76
C ILE A 55 -3.78 16.72 -1.77
N PHE A 56 -4.51 16.00 -0.91
CA PHE A 56 -5.43 16.62 0.04
C PHE A 56 -4.72 17.60 0.99
N TRP A 57 -3.54 17.24 1.52
CA TRP A 57 -2.80 18.10 2.45
C TRP A 57 -2.22 19.33 1.75
N GLY A 58 -1.81 19.16 0.49
CA GLY A 58 -1.39 20.27 -0.35
C GLY A 58 -2.54 21.25 -0.64
N LEU A 59 -3.78 20.77 -0.72
CA LEU A 59 -4.97 21.61 -0.93
C LEU A 59 -5.51 22.29 0.34
N ILE A 60 -5.33 21.70 1.54
CA ILE A 60 -5.88 22.20 2.83
C ILE A 60 -4.83 23.03 3.62
N PRO A 61 -3.86 23.62 2.92
CA PRO A 61 -2.53 24.05 3.39
C PRO A 61 -2.13 23.58 4.81
N LEU A 62 -2.14 22.26 5.04
CA LEU A 62 -1.65 21.71 6.30
C LEU A 62 -0.15 21.99 6.42
N LYS A 63 0.32 22.32 7.62
CA LYS A 63 1.72 22.70 7.90
C LYS A 63 2.27 21.96 9.11
N GLY A 64 3.57 21.69 9.08
CA GLY A 64 4.31 21.17 10.23
C GLY A 64 4.01 19.72 10.58
N LEU A 65 4.37 19.34 11.81
CA LEU A 65 4.38 17.94 12.28
C LEU A 65 3.01 17.28 12.27
N ILE A 66 1.93 18.06 12.45
CA ILE A 66 0.57 17.52 12.49
C ILE A 66 0.21 16.79 11.19
N GLY A 67 0.66 17.30 10.03
CA GLY A 67 0.38 16.64 8.76
C GLY A 67 1.09 15.30 8.61
N LEU A 68 2.30 15.18 9.16
CA LEU A 68 3.08 13.93 9.19
C LEU A 68 2.45 12.90 10.14
N VAL A 69 2.03 13.33 11.33
CA VAL A 69 1.38 12.45 12.31
C VAL A 69 0.05 11.93 11.77
N LEU A 70 -0.76 12.81 11.17
CA LEU A 70 -2.03 12.40 10.55
C LEU A 70 -1.80 11.44 9.39
N PHE A 71 -0.80 11.67 8.54
CA PHE A 71 -0.42 10.71 7.51
C PHE A 71 -0.10 9.34 8.13
N ALA A 72 0.75 9.29 9.15
CA ALA A 72 1.16 8.02 9.76
C ALA A 72 -0.04 7.26 10.36
N VAL A 73 -0.92 7.96 11.09
CA VAL A 73 -2.11 7.37 11.72
C VAL A 73 -3.10 6.87 10.67
N ILE A 74 -3.39 7.68 9.63
CA ILE A 74 -4.33 7.28 8.57
C ILE A 74 -3.75 6.13 7.75
N ASN A 75 -2.48 6.21 7.37
CA ASN A 75 -1.83 5.19 6.55
C ASN A 75 -1.75 3.84 7.28
N ALA A 76 -1.32 3.83 8.55
CA ALA A 76 -1.29 2.61 9.34
C ALA A 76 -2.70 2.09 9.63
N GLY A 77 -3.64 2.96 10.01
CA GLY A 77 -5.01 2.59 10.37
C GLY A 77 -5.79 1.98 9.20
N VAL A 78 -5.72 2.58 8.00
CA VAL A 78 -6.40 2.06 6.81
C VAL A 78 -5.87 0.67 6.43
N ILE A 79 -4.55 0.47 6.48
CA ILE A 79 -3.96 -0.81 6.12
C ILE A 79 -4.25 -1.88 7.18
N TYR A 80 -4.14 -1.53 8.46
CA TYR A 80 -4.51 -2.42 9.56
C TYR A 80 -5.97 -2.89 9.45
N PHE A 81 -6.88 -1.96 9.16
CA PHE A 81 -8.27 -2.30 8.91
C PHE A 81 -8.46 -3.16 7.66
N TYR A 82 -7.72 -2.89 6.59
CA TYR A 82 -7.81 -3.63 5.34
C TYR A 82 -7.40 -5.11 5.51
N PHE A 83 -6.22 -5.41 6.06
CA PHE A 83 -5.82 -6.82 6.20
C PHE A 83 -6.54 -7.54 7.35
N GLY A 84 -6.79 -6.86 8.47
CA GLY A 84 -7.36 -7.50 9.66
C GLY A 84 -8.89 -7.64 9.62
N SER A 85 -9.60 -6.61 9.16
CA SER A 85 -11.08 -6.63 9.14
C SER A 85 -11.65 -6.97 7.76
N PHE A 86 -11.16 -6.33 6.69
CA PHE A 86 -11.72 -6.54 5.35
C PHE A 86 -11.27 -7.86 4.73
N GLN A 87 -9.97 -8.15 4.79
CA GLN A 87 -9.41 -9.38 4.22
C GLN A 87 -9.40 -10.55 5.20
N ASN A 88 -9.53 -10.28 6.51
CA ASN A 88 -9.58 -11.28 7.59
C ASN A 88 -8.42 -12.28 7.52
N VAL A 89 -7.25 -11.78 7.18
CA VAL A 89 -6.04 -12.58 6.97
C VAL A 89 -5.42 -12.94 8.31
N ASP A 90 -4.97 -14.19 8.46
CA ASP A 90 -4.22 -14.61 9.63
C ASP A 90 -2.82 -13.99 9.59
N GLU A 91 -2.59 -12.97 10.41
CA GLU A 91 -1.36 -12.18 10.44
C GLU A 91 -0.12 -13.04 10.71
N ASP A 92 -0.26 -14.14 11.44
CA ASP A 92 0.85 -15.03 11.78
C ASP A 92 1.42 -15.75 10.55
N GLU A 93 0.59 -16.00 9.53
CA GLU A 93 1.02 -16.58 8.25
C GLU A 93 1.92 -15.62 7.43
N TYR A 94 1.83 -14.32 7.73
CA TYR A 94 2.55 -13.25 7.03
C TYR A 94 3.78 -12.76 7.79
N GLY A 95 4.21 -13.45 8.84
CA GLY A 95 5.31 -13.00 9.71
C GLY A 95 4.88 -11.98 10.76
N GLY A 96 3.57 -11.88 11.01
CA GLY A 96 2.93 -11.02 11.99
C GLY A 96 2.45 -9.68 11.41
N ALA A 97 1.56 -9.00 12.15
CA ALA A 97 1.01 -7.69 11.81
C ALA A 97 2.07 -6.66 11.42
N TRP A 98 3.25 -6.73 12.05
CA TRP A 98 4.34 -5.77 11.85
C TRP A 98 4.92 -5.84 10.44
N GLU A 99 5.00 -7.03 9.85
CA GLU A 99 5.54 -7.21 8.50
C GLU A 99 4.61 -6.60 7.45
N LEU A 100 3.30 -6.85 7.59
CA LEU A 100 2.25 -6.21 6.80
C LEU A 100 2.19 -4.69 7.03
N THR A 101 2.41 -4.25 8.27
CA THR A 101 2.29 -2.85 8.64
C THR A 101 3.50 -2.00 8.21
N LYS A 102 4.69 -2.58 8.08
CA LYS A 102 5.88 -1.88 7.59
C LYS A 102 5.98 -1.87 6.05
N GLU A 103 5.38 -2.86 5.38
CA GLU A 103 5.47 -3.01 3.93
C GLU A 103 5.00 -1.74 3.22
N GLY A 104 5.79 -1.22 2.28
CA GLY A 104 5.49 0.02 1.55
C GLY A 104 5.33 1.32 2.38
N PHE A 105 5.58 1.32 3.70
CA PHE A 105 5.36 2.52 4.52
C PHE A 105 6.32 3.66 4.16
N MET A 106 7.63 3.38 4.09
CA MET A 106 8.65 4.40 3.84
C MET A 106 8.56 4.98 2.42
N THR A 107 8.21 4.14 1.44
CA THR A 107 8.01 4.57 0.04
C THR A 107 6.72 5.37 -0.13
N SER A 108 5.63 4.96 0.53
CA SER A 108 4.39 5.73 0.60
C SER A 108 4.60 7.08 1.29
N PHE A 109 5.37 7.12 2.38
CA PHE A 109 5.72 8.35 3.08
C PHE A 109 6.51 9.32 2.19
N ALA A 110 7.53 8.81 1.48
CA ALA A 110 8.28 9.63 0.51
C ALA A 110 7.35 10.17 -0.60
N GLY A 111 6.49 9.32 -1.17
CA GLY A 111 5.52 9.73 -2.17
C GLY A 111 4.56 10.81 -1.67
N PHE A 112 4.02 10.64 -0.46
CA PHE A 112 3.19 11.62 0.23
C PHE A 112 3.89 12.97 0.37
N LEU A 113 5.14 12.99 0.87
CA LEU A 113 5.90 14.23 1.04
C LEU A 113 6.13 14.94 -0.29
N VAL A 114 6.53 14.21 -1.32
CA VAL A 114 6.78 14.76 -2.66
C VAL A 114 5.51 15.39 -3.22
N THR A 115 4.39 14.66 -3.20
CA THR A 115 3.11 15.16 -3.70
C THR A 115 2.62 16.36 -2.89
N TRP A 116 2.72 16.30 -1.56
CA TRP A 116 2.32 17.39 -0.68
C TRP A 116 3.11 18.68 -0.96
N ILE A 117 4.45 18.59 -1.01
CA ILE A 117 5.31 19.75 -1.25
C ILE A 117 5.05 20.34 -2.63
N ILE A 118 4.91 19.50 -3.67
CA ILE A 118 4.64 19.97 -5.03
C ILE A 118 3.32 20.73 -5.11
N ILE A 119 2.23 20.16 -4.57
CA ILE A 119 0.90 20.78 -4.62
C ILE A 119 0.85 22.05 -3.78
N TYR A 120 1.36 21.99 -2.54
CA TYR A 120 1.40 23.16 -1.66
C TYR A 120 2.21 24.29 -2.29
N SER A 121 3.40 23.99 -2.80
CA SER A 121 4.26 25.00 -3.43
C SER A 121 3.58 25.56 -4.68
N GLY A 122 3.04 24.71 -5.56
CA GLY A 122 2.38 25.16 -6.79
C GLY A 122 1.18 26.09 -6.56
N LEU A 123 0.43 25.88 -5.47
CA LEU A 123 -0.78 26.67 -5.17
C LEU A 123 -0.51 27.92 -4.32
N TYR A 124 0.43 27.85 -3.38
CA TYR A 124 0.65 28.90 -2.39
C TYR A 124 1.91 29.74 -2.61
N TYR A 125 2.69 29.49 -3.68
CA TYR A 125 3.94 30.22 -3.98
C TYR A 125 3.80 31.74 -4.01
N GLU A 126 2.69 32.26 -4.54
CA GLU A 126 2.43 33.70 -4.67
C GLU A 126 1.88 34.31 -3.37
N VAL A 127 1.14 33.54 -2.56
CA VAL A 127 0.49 34.04 -1.33
C VAL A 127 1.52 34.44 -0.27
N ASP A 128 2.62 33.70 -0.16
CA ASP A 128 3.69 33.99 0.81
C ASP A 128 4.57 35.20 0.40
N LYS A 129 4.47 35.73 -0.83
CA LYS A 129 5.26 36.90 -1.26
C LYS A 129 4.67 38.26 -0.88
N PHE A 130 3.39 38.30 -0.48
CA PHE A 130 2.65 39.54 -0.21
C PHE A 130 2.12 39.66 1.22
N SER A 131 2.49 38.73 2.11
CA SER A 131 2.27 38.81 3.57
C SER A 131 3.53 39.24 4.30
#